data_AF-A0A554LJJ5-F1
#
_entry.id   AF-A0A554LJJ5-F1
#
_cell.length_a   1.000
_cell.length_b   1.000
_cell.length_c   1.000
_cell.angle_alpha   90.00
_cell.angle_beta   90.00
_cell.angle_gamma   90.00
#
_symmetry.space_group_name_H-M   'P 1'
#
loop_
_entity.id
_entity.type
_entity.pdbx_description
1 polymer ?
#
loop_
_entity_poly.entity_id
_entity_poly.type
_entity_poly.pdbx_seq_one_letter_code
_entity_poly.pdbx_strand_id
1 'polypeptide(L)'
;MTIRAALNRAAHRLFPLFFIFKYNENMIKNVFIISSIIVILLMAYVLPNIHRKNIEKTKSASSTIGLTSKADWDAGNSSAAVDLNSSSGDIKLLSEAEISLIGRTTSASTDQSNKGKVIDGDIDTYWGENNSAEIWWKIDLGSEIEGINKMRMYNYIADPGTVWHFETSSDDNSYSDQGTFAEAYQYSQLTFSPTISARYIRIRKPEEICMPGSCGGTLHNFLLYQGGIATHTSASTQIGSTGDAARYVVEYQGFDINETEPANTTIDYRFQLVNSSGVSTSGWTAWASGDVANLIISYPNQLTITQAKKDAGETYLQVQSRLTSTDGVSTPTLSDYTVNYHTNKPPNTPVGE
;
A
#
# COMPACT_ATOMS: atom_id res chain seq x y z
N MET A 1 -53.22 2.97 12.24
CA MET A 1 -54.12 4.14 12.21
C MET A 1 -53.32 5.32 11.69
N THR A 2 -53.54 5.75 10.45
CA THR A 2 -52.68 6.75 9.79
C THR A 2 -52.87 8.14 10.42
N ILE A 3 -51.77 8.87 10.64
CA ILE A 3 -51.74 10.24 11.21
C ILE A 3 -52.77 11.16 10.53
N ARG A 4 -53.01 10.96 9.23
CA ARG A 4 -54.01 11.66 8.44
C ARG A 4 -55.46 11.49 8.95
N ALA A 5 -55.81 10.29 9.43
CA ALA A 5 -57.14 10.01 9.97
C ALA A 5 -57.35 10.62 11.38
N ALA A 6 -56.28 10.76 12.16
CA ALA A 6 -56.31 11.44 13.46
C ALA A 6 -56.44 12.96 13.29
N LEU A 7 -55.69 13.56 12.35
CA LEU A 7 -55.77 14.99 12.05
C LEU A 7 -57.14 15.42 11.51
N ASN A 8 -57.75 14.63 10.62
CA ASN A 8 -59.10 14.94 10.10
C ASN A 8 -60.19 14.87 11.18
N ARG A 9 -60.07 13.96 12.16
CA ARG A 9 -61.01 13.91 13.29
C ARG A 9 -60.84 15.09 14.26
N ALA A 10 -59.62 15.59 14.44
CA ALA A 10 -59.35 16.76 15.27
C ALA A 10 -59.90 18.06 14.62
N ALA A 11 -59.70 18.24 13.31
CA ALA A 11 -60.17 19.42 12.57
C ALA A 11 -61.70 19.56 12.60
N HIS A 12 -62.45 18.45 12.47
CA HIS A 12 -63.91 18.49 12.51
C HIS A 12 -64.50 18.81 13.90
N ARG A 13 -63.77 18.55 14.99
CA ARG A 13 -64.25 18.85 16.35
C ARG A 13 -64.02 20.31 16.78
N LEU A 14 -63.10 21.02 16.12
CA LEU A 14 -62.78 22.42 16.42
C LEU A 14 -63.64 23.42 15.63
N PHE A 15 -64.28 22.98 14.54
CA PHE A 15 -65.07 23.85 13.66
C PHE A 15 -66.30 24.52 14.32
N PRO A 16 -67.03 23.90 15.27
CA PRO A 16 -68.20 24.56 15.89
C PRO A 16 -67.84 25.67 16.89
N LEU A 17 -66.59 25.73 17.35
CA LEU A 17 -66.14 26.75 18.32
C LEU A 17 -65.94 28.13 17.70
N PHE A 18 -65.95 28.25 16.37
CA PHE A 18 -65.68 29.52 15.68
C PHE A 18 -66.89 30.45 15.55
N PHE A 19 -68.12 29.99 15.81
CA PHE A 19 -69.34 30.77 15.51
C PHE A 19 -69.99 31.52 16.69
N ILE A 20 -69.42 31.49 17.90
CA ILE A 20 -70.05 32.11 19.09
C ILE A 20 -69.38 33.40 19.58
N PHE A 21 -68.22 33.80 19.04
CA PHE A 21 -67.49 34.97 19.56
C PHE A 21 -67.66 36.20 18.68
N LYS A 22 -68.68 37.02 18.97
CA LYS A 22 -68.74 38.44 18.59
C LYS A 22 -67.79 39.25 19.50
N TYR A 23 -66.50 38.89 19.51
CA TYR A 23 -65.51 39.45 20.42
C TYR A 23 -64.43 40.25 19.68
N ASN A 24 -64.19 41.43 20.24
CA ASN A 24 -63.02 42.31 20.14
C ASN A 24 -61.86 41.76 19.29
N GLU A 25 -61.55 42.40 18.15
CA GLU A 25 -60.48 42.00 17.22
C GLU A 25 -59.13 41.72 17.92
N ASN A 26 -58.88 42.42 19.04
CA ASN A 26 -57.68 42.24 19.84
C ASN A 26 -57.59 40.85 20.50
N MET A 27 -58.73 40.25 20.84
CA MET A 27 -58.78 38.90 21.42
C MET A 27 -58.41 37.84 20.37
N ILE A 28 -58.91 37.97 19.14
CA ILE A 28 -58.60 37.04 18.05
C ILE A 28 -57.11 37.11 17.69
N LYS A 29 -56.55 38.32 17.60
CA LYS A 29 -55.11 38.51 17.37
C LYS A 29 -54.27 37.85 18.46
N ASN A 30 -54.61 38.04 19.73
CA ASN A 30 -53.87 37.45 20.85
C ASN A 30 -53.93 35.92 20.85
N VAL A 31 -55.09 35.33 20.56
CA VAL A 31 -55.23 33.86 20.45
C VAL A 31 -54.36 33.32 19.32
N PHE A 32 -54.32 34.00 18.17
CA PHE A 32 -53.52 33.57 17.03
C PHE A 32 -52.01 33.65 17.29
N ILE A 33 -51.56 34.71 17.98
CA ILE A 33 -50.16 34.86 18.41
C ILE A 33 -49.77 33.74 19.37
N ILE A 34 -50.60 33.49 20.39
CA ILE A 34 -50.34 32.43 21.38
C ILE A 34 -50.31 31.05 20.71
N SER A 35 -51.25 30.74 19.82
CA SER A 35 -51.25 29.45 19.11
C SER A 35 -50.02 29.29 18.22
N SER A 36 -49.56 30.37 17.58
CA SER A 36 -48.36 30.35 16.72
C SER A 36 -47.09 30.10 17.54
N ILE A 37 -46.97 30.75 18.71
CA ILE A 37 -45.84 30.53 19.63
C ILE A 37 -45.83 29.09 20.14
N ILE A 38 -46.99 28.52 20.49
CA ILE A 38 -47.08 27.12 20.93
C ILE A 38 -46.63 26.17 19.83
N VAL A 39 -47.04 26.38 18.57
CA VAL A 39 -46.60 25.53 17.45
C VAL A 39 -45.09 25.64 17.21
N ILE A 40 -44.52 26.85 17.28
CA ILE A 40 -43.07 27.05 17.13
C ILE A 40 -42.31 26.36 18.26
N LEU A 41 -42.74 26.50 19.51
CA LEU A 41 -42.14 25.81 20.66
C LEU A 41 -42.27 24.29 20.54
N LEU A 42 -43.41 23.79 20.07
CA LEU A 42 -43.62 22.37 19.85
C LEU A 42 -42.69 21.85 18.75
N MET A 43 -42.53 22.58 17.64
CA MET A 43 -41.58 22.21 16.58
C MET A 43 -40.13 22.28 17.05
N ALA A 44 -39.75 23.32 17.79
CA ALA A 44 -38.41 23.45 18.37
C ALA A 44 -38.09 22.35 19.40
N TYR A 45 -39.10 21.83 20.10
CA TYR A 45 -38.93 20.71 21.04
C TYR A 45 -38.94 19.34 20.33
N VAL A 46 -39.80 19.14 19.33
CA VAL A 46 -39.99 17.86 18.67
C VAL A 46 -38.90 17.59 17.63
N LEU A 47 -38.49 18.57 16.83
CA LEU A 47 -37.50 18.38 15.75
C LEU A 47 -36.14 17.87 16.23
N PRO A 48 -35.52 18.42 17.30
CA PRO A 48 -34.26 17.90 17.83
C PRO A 48 -34.41 16.51 18.43
N ASN A 49 -35.57 16.20 19.04
CA ASN A 49 -35.84 14.90 19.65
C ASN A 49 -36.11 13.80 18.61
N ILE A 50 -36.72 14.14 17.46
CA ILE A 50 -36.86 13.21 16.32
C ILE A 50 -35.50 12.95 15.68
N HIS A 51 -34.63 13.97 15.57
CA HIS A 51 -33.25 13.76 15.08
C HIS A 51 -32.40 12.95 16.06
N ARG A 52 -32.59 13.10 17.38
CA ARG A 52 -31.85 12.30 18.38
C ARG A 52 -32.26 10.83 18.39
N LYS A 53 -33.56 10.51 18.25
CA LYS A 53 -34.04 9.11 18.35
C LYS A 53 -33.76 8.25 17.11
N ASN A 54 -33.46 8.85 15.96
CA ASN A 54 -33.10 8.09 14.75
C ASN A 54 -31.58 8.01 14.51
N ILE A 55 -30.76 8.53 15.43
CA ILE A 55 -29.30 8.36 15.45
C ILE A 55 -28.90 7.63 16.73
N GLU A 56 -29.70 6.66 17.19
CA GLU A 56 -29.08 5.51 17.83
C GLU A 56 -28.34 4.80 16.70
N LYS A 57 -27.05 5.11 16.56
CA LYS A 57 -26.14 4.39 15.67
C LYS A 57 -26.33 2.91 15.98
N THR A 58 -27.06 2.19 15.14
CA THR A 58 -27.06 0.73 15.14
C THR A 58 -25.59 0.33 15.09
N LYS A 59 -25.06 -0.15 16.22
CA LYS A 59 -23.65 -0.50 16.37
C LYS A 59 -23.32 -1.47 15.25
N SER A 60 -22.43 -1.06 14.35
CA SER A 60 -21.93 -1.91 13.27
C SER A 60 -21.41 -3.23 13.85
N ALA A 61 -21.67 -4.34 13.16
CA ALA A 61 -21.10 -5.62 13.58
C ALA A 61 -19.56 -5.57 13.49
N SER A 62 -18.88 -5.87 14.61
CA SER A 62 -17.44 -6.09 14.64
C SER A 62 -17.07 -7.41 14.00
N SER A 63 -15.96 -7.40 13.29
CA SER A 63 -15.39 -8.54 12.59
C SER A 63 -13.87 -8.43 12.62
N THR A 64 -13.21 -9.56 12.41
CA THR A 64 -11.75 -9.66 12.39
C THR A 64 -11.33 -10.48 11.18
N ILE A 65 -10.12 -10.23 10.69
CA ILE A 65 -9.49 -11.06 9.69
C ILE A 65 -8.01 -11.20 10.03
N GLY A 66 -7.54 -12.45 10.10
CA GLY A 66 -6.14 -12.77 10.34
C GLY A 66 -5.51 -13.32 9.07
N LEU A 67 -4.27 -12.92 8.79
CA LEU A 67 -3.42 -13.59 7.81
C LEU A 67 -2.44 -14.45 8.60
N THR A 68 -2.59 -15.77 8.48
CA THR A 68 -1.88 -16.75 9.34
C THR A 68 -1.29 -17.91 8.55
N SER A 69 -1.60 -18.00 7.26
CA SER A 69 -1.25 -19.15 6.43
C SER A 69 -0.40 -18.76 5.23
N LYS A 70 0.34 -19.73 4.69
CA LYS A 70 1.07 -19.55 3.43
C LYS A 70 0.15 -19.07 2.30
N ALA A 71 -1.07 -19.58 2.21
CA ALA A 71 -2.02 -19.14 1.18
C ALA A 71 -2.38 -17.66 1.32
N ASP A 72 -2.46 -17.15 2.56
CA ASP A 72 -2.66 -15.73 2.80
C ASP A 72 -1.47 -14.90 2.34
N TRP A 73 -0.25 -15.37 2.60
CA TRP A 73 0.97 -14.67 2.19
C TRP A 73 1.18 -14.72 0.67
N ASP A 74 0.93 -15.87 0.04
CA ASP A 74 1.07 -16.06 -1.41
C ASP A 74 0.01 -15.28 -2.21
N ALA A 75 -1.11 -14.87 -1.59
CA ALA A 75 -2.10 -14.01 -2.24
C ALA A 75 -1.59 -12.56 -2.44
N GLY A 76 -0.57 -12.16 -1.65
CA GLY A 76 0.05 -10.85 -1.70
C GLY A 76 1.19 -10.73 -2.72
N ASN A 77 1.93 -9.63 -2.64
CA ASN A 77 3.15 -9.40 -3.40
C ASN A 77 4.35 -9.29 -2.46
N SER A 78 5.44 -9.97 -2.79
CA SER A 78 6.66 -10.01 -1.97
C SER A 78 7.88 -9.54 -2.76
N SER A 79 8.83 -8.91 -2.07
CA SER A 79 10.17 -8.72 -2.63
C SER A 79 10.94 -10.05 -2.65
N ALA A 80 12.05 -10.10 -3.39
CA ALA A 80 12.82 -11.33 -3.58
C ALA A 80 13.38 -11.88 -2.25
N ALA A 81 13.76 -10.99 -1.32
CA ALA A 81 14.32 -11.36 -0.02
C ALA A 81 13.27 -11.87 1.00
N VAL A 82 12.01 -12.06 0.60
CA VAL A 82 11.00 -12.72 1.46
C VAL A 82 11.04 -14.23 1.27
N ASP A 83 11.18 -14.97 2.37
CA ASP A 83 10.99 -16.41 2.43
C ASP A 83 9.58 -16.76 2.93
N LEU A 84 8.80 -17.39 2.04
CA LEU A 84 7.46 -17.93 2.31
C LEU A 84 7.43 -19.47 2.32
N ASN A 85 8.59 -20.13 2.27
CA ASN A 85 8.71 -21.56 1.98
C ASN A 85 9.41 -22.35 3.09
N SER A 86 10.33 -21.75 3.86
CA SER A 86 11.05 -22.49 4.91
C SER A 86 10.16 -22.86 6.11
N SER A 87 9.13 -22.06 6.41
CA SER A 87 8.09 -22.41 7.36
C SER A 87 6.72 -22.01 6.83
N SER A 88 5.83 -23.00 6.70
CA SER A 88 4.47 -22.77 6.26
C SER A 88 3.75 -21.89 7.28
N GLY A 89 3.37 -20.69 6.87
CA GLY A 89 2.63 -19.73 7.71
C GLY A 89 3.47 -18.56 8.20
N ASP A 90 4.79 -18.53 8.00
CA ASP A 90 5.60 -17.36 8.35
C ASP A 90 6.09 -16.59 7.12
N ILE A 91 6.39 -15.31 7.33
CA ILE A 91 7.20 -14.46 6.48
C ILE A 91 8.56 -14.27 7.16
N LYS A 92 9.64 -14.63 6.47
CA LYS A 92 11.01 -14.47 6.97
C LYS A 92 11.86 -13.65 6.01
N LEU A 93 12.89 -13.00 6.55
CA LEU A 93 13.90 -12.31 5.76
C LEU A 93 15.01 -13.28 5.34
N LEU A 94 15.29 -13.36 4.04
CA LEU A 94 16.49 -14.01 3.53
C LEU A 94 17.70 -13.08 3.73
N SER A 95 18.84 -13.67 4.11
CA SER A 95 20.11 -12.94 4.14
C SER A 95 20.50 -12.43 2.74
N GLU A 96 20.09 -13.17 1.71
CA GLU A 96 20.29 -12.82 0.31
C GLU A 96 19.30 -13.56 -0.59
N ALA A 97 18.78 -12.86 -1.60
CA ALA A 97 17.95 -13.43 -2.66
C ALA A 97 18.24 -12.75 -4.01
N GLU A 98 18.28 -13.53 -5.08
CA GLU A 98 18.45 -13.00 -6.42
C GLU A 98 17.16 -12.34 -6.91
N ILE A 99 17.27 -11.12 -7.44
CA ILE A 99 16.18 -10.39 -8.06
C ILE A 99 16.08 -10.85 -9.51
N SER A 100 14.93 -11.43 -9.90
CA SER A 100 14.70 -11.78 -11.30
C SER A 100 14.69 -10.52 -12.19
N LEU A 101 15.60 -10.49 -13.16
CA LEU A 101 15.73 -9.41 -14.14
C LEU A 101 15.12 -9.76 -15.49
N ILE A 102 14.78 -11.03 -15.72
CA ILE A 102 14.24 -11.53 -17.00
C ILE A 102 12.96 -10.75 -17.36
N GLY A 103 12.89 -10.29 -18.61
CA GLY A 103 11.72 -9.58 -19.14
C GLY A 103 11.60 -8.11 -18.73
N ARG A 104 12.53 -7.59 -17.91
CA ARG A 104 12.58 -6.16 -17.57
C ARG A 104 13.00 -5.30 -18.77
N THR A 105 12.62 -4.04 -18.74
CA THR A 105 12.90 -3.10 -19.84
C THR A 105 14.36 -2.67 -19.81
N THR A 106 15.08 -2.92 -20.90
CA THR A 106 16.47 -2.52 -21.06
C THR A 106 16.67 -1.49 -22.18
N SER A 107 17.72 -0.69 -22.04
CA SER A 107 18.19 0.26 -23.05
C SER A 107 19.71 0.32 -23.00
N ALA A 108 20.32 0.79 -24.07
CA ALA A 108 21.77 0.86 -24.17
C ALA A 108 22.20 2.06 -25.03
N SER A 109 23.47 2.44 -24.99
CA SER A 109 24.05 3.41 -25.93
C SER A 109 24.09 2.87 -27.35
N THR A 110 24.29 1.56 -27.48
CA THR A 110 24.56 0.86 -28.74
C THR A 110 23.89 -0.51 -28.78
N ASP A 111 23.96 -1.21 -29.91
CA ASP A 111 23.43 -2.57 -30.13
C ASP A 111 22.07 -2.83 -29.46
N GLN A 112 21.06 -2.04 -29.87
CA GLN A 112 19.70 -2.13 -29.32
C GLN A 112 19.06 -3.50 -29.52
N SER A 113 19.52 -4.29 -30.50
CA SER A 113 19.03 -5.64 -30.77
C SER A 113 19.43 -6.65 -29.70
N ASN A 114 20.60 -6.47 -29.08
CA ASN A 114 21.17 -7.46 -28.17
C ASN A 114 21.16 -7.03 -26.69
N LYS A 115 20.69 -5.82 -26.36
CA LYS A 115 20.61 -5.32 -24.98
C LYS A 115 19.86 -6.24 -24.00
N GLY A 116 18.96 -7.10 -24.46
CA GLY A 116 18.25 -8.07 -23.62
C GLY A 116 19.12 -9.25 -23.15
N LYS A 117 20.24 -9.52 -23.83
CA LYS A 117 21.11 -10.66 -23.57
C LYS A 117 21.80 -10.60 -22.20
N VAL A 118 22.05 -9.38 -21.71
CA VAL A 118 22.68 -9.15 -20.39
C VAL A 118 21.87 -9.74 -19.23
N ILE A 119 20.58 -10.03 -19.42
CA ILE A 119 19.64 -10.49 -18.38
C ILE A 119 18.85 -11.73 -18.80
N ASP A 120 19.31 -12.47 -19.81
CA ASP A 120 18.64 -13.69 -20.28
C ASP A 120 19.10 -14.96 -19.54
N GLY A 121 20.14 -14.84 -18.71
CA GLY A 121 20.72 -15.93 -17.92
C GLY A 121 21.71 -16.80 -18.70
N ASP A 122 22.01 -16.48 -19.96
CA ASP A 122 22.96 -17.18 -20.82
C ASP A 122 24.28 -16.42 -20.93
N ILE A 123 25.32 -16.94 -20.27
CA ILE A 123 26.66 -16.33 -20.27
C ILE A 123 27.35 -16.38 -21.64
N ASP A 124 26.87 -17.18 -22.60
CA ASP A 124 27.44 -17.27 -23.94
C ASP A 124 26.90 -16.18 -24.88
N THR A 125 25.83 -15.49 -24.47
CA THR A 125 25.29 -14.34 -25.20
C THR A 125 25.73 -13.03 -24.54
N TYR A 126 25.72 -11.93 -25.30
CA TYR A 126 26.15 -10.63 -24.78
C TYR A 126 25.52 -9.45 -25.51
N TRP A 127 25.56 -8.31 -24.83
CA TRP A 127 25.46 -6.98 -25.41
C TRP A 127 26.86 -6.35 -25.43
N GLY A 128 27.18 -5.59 -26.47
CA GLY A 128 28.43 -4.84 -26.50
C GLY A 128 28.70 -4.19 -27.84
N GLU A 129 29.77 -3.42 -27.91
CA GLU A 129 30.29 -2.87 -29.16
C GLU A 129 31.82 -2.93 -29.15
N ASN A 130 32.46 -2.92 -30.32
CA ASN A 130 33.92 -3.04 -30.47
C ASN A 130 34.65 -1.71 -30.71
N ASN A 131 33.94 -0.59 -30.92
CA ASN A 131 34.54 0.66 -31.43
C ASN A 131 33.95 1.96 -30.85
N SER A 132 33.45 1.96 -29.62
CA SER A 132 32.95 3.18 -28.98
C SER A 132 33.74 3.48 -27.71
N ALA A 133 34.16 4.73 -27.55
CA ALA A 133 34.97 5.15 -26.40
C ALA A 133 34.14 5.18 -25.10
N GLU A 134 32.87 5.58 -25.19
CA GLU A 134 31.92 5.51 -24.08
C GLU A 134 30.74 4.60 -24.48
N ILE A 135 30.37 3.66 -23.61
CA ILE A 135 29.19 2.81 -23.79
C ILE A 135 28.48 2.61 -22.46
N TRP A 136 27.17 2.41 -22.52
CA TRP A 136 26.37 2.09 -21.35
C TRP A 136 25.23 1.14 -21.68
N TRP A 137 24.87 0.32 -20.69
CA TRP A 137 23.67 -0.51 -20.66
C TRP A 137 22.86 -0.15 -19.42
N LYS A 138 21.54 -0.14 -19.54
CA LYS A 138 20.63 0.26 -18.47
C LYS A 138 19.41 -0.64 -18.41
N ILE A 139 18.89 -0.83 -17.20
CA ILE A 139 17.66 -1.57 -16.90
C ILE A 139 16.72 -0.74 -16.00
N ASP A 140 15.42 -0.72 -16.32
CA ASP A 140 14.35 -0.26 -15.42
C ASP A 140 13.84 -1.46 -14.62
N LEU A 141 13.90 -1.35 -13.29
CA LEU A 141 13.44 -2.35 -12.36
C LEU A 141 11.90 -2.38 -12.21
N GLY A 142 11.19 -1.45 -12.85
CA GLY A 142 9.73 -1.33 -12.84
C GLY A 142 9.20 -0.60 -11.60
N SER A 143 9.85 -0.80 -10.46
CA SER A 143 9.65 -0.06 -9.21
C SER A 143 10.99 0.14 -8.51
N GLU A 144 11.02 1.05 -7.54
CA GLU A 144 12.14 1.14 -6.63
C GLU A 144 12.29 -0.17 -5.84
N ILE A 145 13.50 -0.71 -5.82
CA ILE A 145 13.89 -1.85 -5.01
C ILE A 145 14.80 -1.33 -3.90
N GLU A 146 14.39 -1.53 -2.66
CA GLU A 146 15.22 -1.28 -1.46
C GLU A 146 16.04 -2.52 -1.10
N GLY A 147 17.15 -2.35 -0.39
CA GLY A 147 17.90 -3.48 0.16
C GLY A 147 18.76 -4.21 -0.87
N ILE A 148 19.15 -3.57 -1.98
CA ILE A 148 20.14 -4.13 -2.89
C ILE A 148 21.46 -4.20 -2.14
N ASN A 149 21.97 -5.40 -1.90
CA ASN A 149 23.15 -5.65 -1.08
C ASN A 149 24.33 -6.20 -1.90
N LYS A 150 24.07 -6.67 -3.12
CA LYS A 150 25.09 -7.23 -3.99
C LYS A 150 24.67 -7.19 -5.45
N MET A 151 25.65 -7.05 -6.32
CA MET A 151 25.49 -7.33 -7.75
C MET A 151 26.63 -8.23 -8.22
N ARG A 152 26.42 -8.94 -9.33
CA ARG A 152 27.46 -9.68 -10.03
C ARG A 152 27.37 -9.40 -11.53
N MET A 153 28.51 -9.32 -12.19
CA MET A 153 28.60 -9.10 -13.63
C MET A 153 29.58 -10.08 -14.24
N TYR A 154 29.23 -10.65 -15.38
CA TYR A 154 30.11 -11.47 -16.21
C TYR A 154 30.42 -10.73 -17.52
N ASN A 155 31.70 -10.61 -17.84
CA ASN A 155 32.21 -10.06 -19.10
C ASN A 155 33.32 -10.98 -19.66
N TYR A 156 33.36 -11.15 -20.99
CA TYR A 156 34.25 -12.12 -21.65
C TYR A 156 35.53 -11.51 -22.21
N ILE A 157 35.49 -10.26 -22.68
CA ILE A 157 36.68 -9.60 -23.22
C ILE A 157 37.34 -8.80 -22.10
N ALA A 158 38.53 -9.24 -21.72
CA ALA A 158 39.42 -8.47 -20.86
C ALA A 158 40.32 -7.60 -21.76
N ASP A 159 39.88 -6.38 -22.07
CA ASP A 159 40.75 -5.37 -22.65
C ASP A 159 41.47 -4.65 -21.49
N PRO A 160 42.74 -5.01 -21.21
CA PRO A 160 43.40 -4.66 -19.96
C PRO A 160 43.40 -3.15 -19.74
N GLY A 161 42.66 -2.72 -18.72
CA GLY A 161 42.50 -1.31 -18.36
C GLY A 161 41.06 -0.82 -18.40
N THR A 162 40.12 -1.56 -19.00
CA THR A 162 38.71 -1.18 -19.01
C THR A 162 38.13 -1.21 -17.60
N VAL A 163 37.55 -0.10 -17.16
CA VAL A 163 36.83 0.01 -15.88
C VAL A 163 35.34 0.23 -16.15
N TRP A 164 34.50 -0.65 -15.60
CA TRP A 164 33.05 -0.48 -15.63
C TRP A 164 32.56 0.14 -14.33
N HIS A 165 31.63 1.08 -14.43
CA HIS A 165 30.94 1.70 -13.30
C HIS A 165 29.54 1.11 -13.16
N PHE A 166 29.15 0.76 -11.93
CA PHE A 166 27.77 0.43 -11.59
C PHE A 166 27.13 1.64 -10.95
N GLU A 167 26.11 2.16 -11.62
CA GLU A 167 25.43 3.39 -11.25
C GLU A 167 23.94 3.12 -11.01
N THR A 168 23.34 3.83 -10.06
CA THR A 168 21.93 3.70 -9.72
C THR A 168 21.20 5.03 -9.82
N SER A 169 19.89 4.96 -10.05
CA SER A 169 19.01 6.12 -10.13
C SER A 169 17.59 5.78 -9.68
N SER A 170 16.86 6.76 -9.16
CA SER A 170 15.42 6.66 -8.89
C SER A 170 14.56 7.23 -10.02
N ASP A 171 15.13 8.06 -10.91
CA ASP A 171 14.40 8.91 -11.85
C ASP A 171 14.85 8.79 -13.32
N ASP A 172 15.90 8.01 -13.59
CA ASP A 172 16.52 7.84 -14.91
C ASP A 172 17.20 9.09 -15.49
N ASN A 173 17.38 10.14 -14.68
CA ASN A 173 18.05 11.38 -15.10
C ASN A 173 19.37 11.56 -14.37
N SER A 174 19.37 11.30 -13.06
CA SER A 174 20.54 11.48 -12.20
C SER A 174 21.04 10.13 -11.71
N TYR A 175 22.28 9.81 -12.03
CA TYR A 175 22.93 8.55 -11.68
C TYR A 175 24.02 8.76 -10.64
N SER A 176 24.00 7.93 -9.60
CA SER A 176 25.04 7.90 -8.56
C SER A 176 25.92 6.67 -8.77
N ASP A 177 27.23 6.87 -8.87
CA ASP A 177 28.20 5.79 -8.94
C ASP A 177 28.31 5.06 -7.60
N GLN A 178 28.16 3.74 -7.64
CA GLN A 178 28.19 2.85 -6.48
C GLN A 178 29.48 2.03 -6.43
N GLY A 179 30.34 2.15 -7.44
CA GLY A 179 31.63 1.49 -7.49
C GLY A 179 31.97 0.95 -8.88
N THR A 180 33.20 0.47 -8.97
CA THR A 180 33.80 0.04 -10.22
C THR A 180 34.15 -1.43 -10.22
N PHE A 181 34.19 -2.03 -11.41
CA PHE A 181 34.69 -3.38 -11.66
C PHE A 181 35.89 -3.30 -12.58
N ALA A 182 36.90 -4.08 -12.24
CA ALA A 182 37.92 -4.49 -13.19
C ALA A 182 37.56 -5.86 -13.76
N GLU A 183 38.12 -6.15 -14.92
CA GLU A 183 37.86 -7.34 -15.71
C GLU A 183 38.44 -8.62 -15.09
N ALA A 184 37.75 -9.74 -15.29
CA ALA A 184 38.33 -11.08 -15.45
C ALA A 184 37.26 -12.03 -15.98
N TYR A 185 37.66 -13.12 -16.66
CA TYR A 185 36.87 -14.24 -17.24
C TYR A 185 35.98 -15.02 -16.22
N GLN A 186 35.30 -14.31 -15.34
CA GLN A 186 34.54 -14.79 -14.20
C GLN A 186 33.56 -13.68 -13.76
N TYR A 187 32.72 -13.99 -12.78
CA TYR A 187 31.90 -12.95 -12.18
C TYR A 187 32.74 -12.00 -11.35
N SER A 188 32.72 -10.72 -11.70
CA SER A 188 33.08 -9.63 -10.79
C SER A 188 31.88 -9.31 -9.91
N GLN A 189 32.14 -8.86 -8.68
CA GLN A 189 31.12 -8.64 -7.65
C GLN A 189 31.36 -7.31 -6.94
N LEU A 190 30.28 -6.60 -6.64
CA LEU A 190 30.25 -5.54 -5.64
C LEU A 190 29.23 -5.90 -4.56
N THR A 191 29.59 -5.61 -3.31
CA THR A 191 28.73 -5.73 -2.13
C THR A 191 28.54 -4.37 -1.50
N PHE A 192 27.33 -4.07 -1.05
CA PHE A 192 26.95 -2.77 -0.52
C PHE A 192 26.66 -2.88 0.97
N SER A 193 27.34 -2.05 1.76
CA SER A 193 27.06 -1.86 3.18
C SER A 193 27.27 -0.37 3.53
N PRO A 194 26.21 0.40 3.79
CA PRO A 194 24.80 -0.01 3.85
C PRO A 194 24.24 -0.48 2.49
N THR A 195 23.10 -1.16 2.52
CA THR A 195 22.38 -1.53 1.29
C THR A 195 21.88 -0.29 0.55
N ILE A 196 21.67 -0.42 -0.76
CA ILE A 196 21.24 0.69 -1.62
C ILE A 196 19.82 0.48 -2.12
N SER A 197 19.19 1.57 -2.57
CA SER A 197 17.88 1.57 -3.25
C SER A 197 18.03 2.09 -4.67
N ALA A 198 17.32 1.48 -5.62
CA ALA A 198 17.34 1.91 -7.01
C ALA A 198 16.05 1.50 -7.74
N ARG A 199 15.63 2.32 -8.71
CA ARG A 199 14.67 1.89 -9.75
C ARG A 199 15.40 1.62 -11.07
N TYR A 200 16.40 2.42 -11.40
CA TYR A 200 17.19 2.26 -12.61
C TYR A 200 18.62 1.91 -12.25
N ILE A 201 19.19 0.99 -13.02
CA ILE A 201 20.60 0.61 -12.92
C ILE A 201 21.25 0.87 -14.26
N ARG A 202 22.44 1.45 -14.25
CA ARG A 202 23.28 1.65 -15.44
C ARG A 202 24.67 1.06 -15.21
N ILE A 203 25.12 0.25 -16.15
CA ILE A 203 26.50 -0.21 -16.27
C ILE A 203 27.15 0.65 -17.34
N ARG A 204 28.16 1.43 -16.97
CA ARG A 204 28.79 2.41 -17.87
C ARG A 204 30.28 2.18 -17.94
N LYS A 205 30.80 2.12 -19.17
CA LYS A 205 32.23 2.28 -19.45
C LYS A 205 32.44 3.74 -19.84
N PRO A 206 33.19 4.54 -19.04
CA PRO A 206 33.46 5.94 -19.34
C PRO A 206 34.32 6.07 -20.59
N GLU A 207 34.38 7.28 -21.16
CA GLU A 207 35.29 7.58 -22.26
C GLU A 207 36.76 7.33 -21.83
N GLU A 208 37.39 6.35 -22.46
CA GLU A 208 38.82 6.04 -22.30
C GLU A 208 39.60 6.47 -23.54
N ILE A 209 40.89 6.79 -23.38
CA ILE A 209 41.78 7.02 -24.52
C ILE A 209 41.99 5.70 -25.25
N CYS A 210 41.26 5.51 -26.33
CA CYS A 210 41.26 4.30 -27.13
C CYS A 210 42.50 4.15 -27.99
N MET A 211 43.13 2.97 -27.96
CA MET A 211 43.92 2.54 -29.12
C MET A 211 42.95 2.14 -30.24
N PRO A 212 43.25 2.45 -31.53
CA PRO A 212 42.39 2.05 -32.65
C PRO A 212 42.12 0.55 -32.65
N GLY A 213 40.84 0.15 -32.53
CA GLY A 213 40.40 -1.25 -32.54
C GLY A 213 40.35 -1.97 -31.18
N SER A 214 40.57 -1.26 -30.06
CA SER A 214 40.66 -1.83 -28.71
C SER A 214 39.83 -1.05 -27.68
N CYS A 215 38.61 -0.64 -28.06
CA CYS A 215 37.77 0.15 -27.15
C CYS A 215 36.40 -0.43 -26.91
N GLY A 216 36.19 -1.65 -27.35
CA GLY A 216 34.95 -2.33 -27.09
C GLY A 216 34.72 -2.65 -25.62
N GLY A 217 33.52 -3.13 -25.36
CA GLY A 217 33.15 -3.74 -24.10
C GLY A 217 31.96 -4.64 -24.32
N THR A 218 32.00 -5.82 -23.71
CA THR A 218 30.88 -6.78 -23.74
C THR A 218 30.38 -7.05 -22.34
N LEU A 219 29.06 -7.08 -22.17
CA LEU A 219 28.36 -7.51 -20.98
C LEU A 219 27.56 -8.75 -21.34
N HIS A 220 27.85 -9.86 -20.67
CA HIS A 220 27.22 -11.14 -20.96
C HIS A 220 26.08 -11.41 -20.00
N ASN A 221 26.33 -11.27 -18.70
CA ASN A 221 25.31 -11.51 -17.69
C ASN A 221 25.43 -10.53 -16.53
N PHE A 222 24.28 -10.12 -16.00
CA PHE A 222 24.17 -9.22 -14.86
C PHE A 222 23.15 -9.80 -13.88
N LEU A 223 23.58 -9.95 -12.63
CA LEU A 223 22.78 -10.49 -11.54
C LEU A 223 22.71 -9.45 -10.42
N LEU A 224 21.55 -9.32 -9.82
CA LEU A 224 21.29 -8.37 -8.74
C LEU A 224 20.69 -9.13 -7.56
N TYR A 225 21.14 -8.80 -6.35
CA TYR A 225 20.71 -9.46 -5.13
C TYR A 225 20.16 -8.45 -4.13
N GLN A 226 19.11 -8.86 -3.44
CA GLN A 226 18.49 -8.16 -2.32
C GLN A 226 18.85 -8.90 -1.03
N GLY A 227 19.08 -8.18 0.05
CA GLY A 227 19.24 -8.76 1.38
C GLY A 227 19.20 -7.69 2.47
N GLY A 228 18.99 -8.13 3.71
CA GLY A 228 18.89 -7.23 4.87
C GLY A 228 17.60 -6.40 4.93
N ILE A 229 16.85 -6.25 3.83
CA ILE A 229 15.51 -5.64 3.80
C ILE A 229 14.61 -6.46 2.88
N ALA A 230 13.38 -6.72 3.32
CA ALA A 230 12.34 -7.34 2.50
C ALA A 230 10.97 -6.73 2.80
N THR A 231 10.08 -6.75 1.81
CA THR A 231 8.71 -6.25 1.97
C THR A 231 7.69 -7.26 1.47
N HIS A 232 6.59 -7.41 2.21
CA HIS A 232 5.41 -8.16 1.81
C HIS A 232 4.19 -7.23 1.83
N THR A 233 3.32 -7.31 0.82
CA THR A 233 2.08 -6.53 0.75
C THR A 233 0.90 -7.47 0.59
N SER A 234 -0.12 -7.35 1.45
CA SER A 234 -1.35 -8.14 1.34
C SER A 234 -2.10 -7.88 0.02
N ALA A 235 -2.89 -8.85 -0.44
CA ALA A 235 -3.69 -8.67 -1.65
C ALA A 235 -4.73 -7.55 -1.47
N SER A 236 -5.09 -6.88 -2.56
CA SER A 236 -5.96 -5.68 -2.53
C SER A 236 -7.33 -5.91 -1.88
N THR A 237 -7.91 -7.09 -2.06
CA THR A 237 -9.23 -7.45 -1.52
C THR A 237 -9.15 -8.41 -0.34
N GLN A 238 -7.95 -8.71 0.16
CA GLN A 238 -7.76 -9.71 1.21
C GLN A 238 -8.39 -9.26 2.53
N ILE A 239 -8.27 -7.97 2.87
CA ILE A 239 -8.78 -7.39 4.12
C ILE A 239 -9.93 -6.43 3.81
N GLY A 240 -11.12 -6.76 4.35
CA GLY A 240 -12.35 -5.97 4.14
C GLY A 240 -13.30 -6.53 3.08
N SER A 241 -13.00 -7.70 2.49
CA SER A 241 -13.99 -8.44 1.73
C SER A 241 -15.06 -9.02 2.66
N THR A 242 -16.30 -8.59 2.49
CA THR A 242 -17.42 -9.01 3.34
C THR A 242 -18.19 -10.21 2.80
N GLY A 243 -17.86 -10.69 1.59
CA GLY A 243 -18.57 -11.79 0.90
C GLY A 243 -20.01 -11.48 0.46
N ASP A 244 -20.65 -10.46 1.03
CA ASP A 244 -22.02 -10.05 0.72
C ASP A 244 -22.08 -8.84 -0.21
N ALA A 245 -22.91 -8.94 -1.25
CA ALA A 245 -23.21 -7.81 -2.11
C ALA A 245 -23.78 -6.63 -1.29
N ALA A 246 -23.27 -5.43 -1.55
CA ALA A 246 -23.59 -4.18 -0.85
C ALA A 246 -23.15 -4.07 0.62
N ARG A 247 -22.33 -5.02 1.12
CA ARG A 247 -21.64 -4.84 2.39
C ARG A 247 -20.24 -4.28 2.20
N TYR A 248 -19.83 -3.45 3.14
CA TYR A 248 -18.51 -2.82 3.14
C TYR A 248 -18.05 -2.53 4.57
N VAL A 249 -16.74 -2.41 4.73
CA VAL A 249 -16.12 -1.97 5.98
C VAL A 249 -16.44 -0.49 6.19
N VAL A 250 -16.97 -0.14 7.35
CA VAL A 250 -17.25 1.26 7.72
C VAL A 250 -16.10 1.90 8.48
N GLU A 251 -15.29 1.10 9.17
CA GLU A 251 -14.20 1.56 10.03
C GLU A 251 -13.22 0.42 10.31
N TYR A 252 -11.92 0.69 10.19
CA TYR A 252 -10.84 -0.17 10.67
C TYR A 252 -10.43 0.26 12.08
N GLN A 253 -10.33 -0.70 12.99
CA GLN A 253 -10.11 -0.47 14.41
C GLN A 253 -8.67 -0.79 14.78
N GLY A 254 -8.36 -2.02 15.14
CA GLY A 254 -7.04 -2.43 15.63
C GLY A 254 -6.26 -3.25 14.61
N PHE A 255 -4.95 -3.30 14.84
CA PHE A 255 -3.99 -4.16 14.17
C PHE A 255 -3.14 -4.83 15.25
N ASP A 256 -3.31 -6.14 15.40
CA ASP A 256 -2.62 -6.95 16.39
C ASP A 256 -1.64 -7.89 15.66
N ILE A 257 -0.41 -8.03 16.15
CA ILE A 257 0.64 -8.82 15.49
C ILE A 257 1.18 -9.94 16.37
N ASN A 258 1.72 -10.96 15.70
CA ASN A 258 2.49 -12.02 16.31
C ASN A 258 3.80 -12.20 15.53
N GLU A 259 4.88 -11.71 16.12
CA GLU A 259 6.19 -11.64 15.48
C GLU A 259 7.32 -12.02 16.43
N THR A 260 8.46 -12.36 15.83
CA THR A 260 9.73 -12.53 16.52
C THR A 260 10.74 -11.56 15.92
N GLU A 261 11.21 -10.62 16.75
CA GLU A 261 12.26 -9.66 16.43
C GLU A 261 13.54 -10.00 17.22
N PRO A 262 14.47 -10.80 16.67
CA PRO A 262 15.80 -10.92 17.25
C PRO A 262 16.52 -9.56 17.32
N ALA A 263 17.61 -9.50 18.07
CA ALA A 263 18.46 -8.31 18.08
C ALA A 263 18.90 -7.92 16.66
N ASN A 264 19.08 -6.63 16.41
CA ASN A 264 19.47 -6.07 15.10
C ASN A 264 18.44 -6.25 13.98
N THR A 265 17.19 -6.57 14.33
CA THR A 265 16.09 -6.70 13.37
C THR A 265 14.94 -5.78 13.73
N THR A 266 14.13 -5.42 12.74
CA THR A 266 12.86 -4.70 12.93
C THR A 266 11.82 -5.22 11.95
N ILE A 267 10.55 -5.16 12.35
CA ILE A 267 9.39 -5.36 11.49
C ILE A 267 8.52 -4.10 11.59
N ASP A 268 8.39 -3.42 10.46
CA ASP A 268 7.55 -2.23 10.34
C ASP A 268 6.34 -2.50 9.46
N TYR A 269 5.27 -1.76 9.71
CA TYR A 269 4.01 -1.86 9.02
C TYR A 269 3.57 -0.50 8.50
N ARG A 270 2.91 -0.50 7.34
CA ARG A 270 2.15 0.65 6.86
C ARG A 270 0.88 0.20 6.18
N PHE A 271 -0.07 1.12 6.10
CA PHE A 271 -1.45 0.83 5.74
C PHE A 271 -1.90 1.74 4.61
N GLN A 272 -2.82 1.27 3.77
CA GLN A 272 -3.55 2.13 2.86
C GLN A 272 -4.95 1.58 2.60
N LEU A 273 -5.89 2.48 2.31
CA LEU A 273 -7.17 2.10 1.73
C LEU A 273 -7.03 1.99 0.22
N VAL A 274 -7.57 0.91 -0.35
CA VAL A 274 -7.59 0.66 -1.79
C VAL A 274 -8.95 0.21 -2.28
N ASN A 275 -9.18 0.42 -3.56
CA ASN A 275 -10.27 -0.26 -4.27
C ASN A 275 -9.90 -1.71 -4.60
N SER A 276 -10.84 -2.45 -5.20
CA SER A 276 -10.64 -3.86 -5.56
C SER A 276 -9.46 -4.10 -6.51
N SER A 277 -9.05 -3.09 -7.28
CA SER A 277 -7.89 -3.14 -8.17
C SER A 277 -6.57 -2.74 -7.51
N GLY A 278 -6.56 -2.45 -6.21
CA GLY A 278 -5.36 -2.05 -5.47
C GLY A 278 -4.97 -0.57 -5.63
N VAL A 279 -5.85 0.26 -6.18
CA VAL A 279 -5.58 1.71 -6.37
C VAL A 279 -6.01 2.48 -5.12
N SER A 280 -5.16 3.43 -4.69
CA SER A 280 -5.41 4.34 -3.56
C SER A 280 -5.32 5.81 -3.99
N THR A 281 -6.21 6.64 -3.46
CA THR A 281 -6.19 8.11 -3.58
C THR A 281 -5.43 8.77 -2.43
N SER A 282 -5.24 8.08 -1.30
CA SER A 282 -4.59 8.62 -0.11
C SER A 282 -3.16 8.11 0.08
N GLY A 283 -2.81 7.01 -0.61
CA GLY A 283 -1.51 6.36 -0.50
C GLY A 283 -1.26 5.74 0.88
N TRP A 284 -0.01 5.36 1.09
CA TRP A 284 0.46 4.69 2.30
C TRP A 284 0.57 5.63 3.51
N THR A 285 0.30 5.11 4.70
CA THR A 285 0.70 5.74 5.97
C THR A 285 2.21 5.76 6.14
N ALA A 286 2.68 6.49 7.15
CA ALA A 286 4.03 6.30 7.66
C ALA A 286 4.21 4.88 8.20
N TRP A 287 5.46 4.41 8.19
CA TRP A 287 5.87 3.17 8.84
C TRP A 287 5.70 3.27 10.36
N ALA A 288 5.25 2.18 10.99
CA ALA A 288 5.20 2.02 12.43
C ALA A 288 5.55 0.58 12.81
N SER A 289 6.11 0.38 14.01
CA SER A 289 6.45 -0.94 14.54
C SER A 289 5.48 -1.32 15.66
N GLY A 290 5.27 -2.62 15.88
CA GLY A 290 4.39 -3.12 16.94
C GLY A 290 2.88 -3.02 16.65
N ASP A 291 2.08 -3.39 17.65
CA ASP A 291 0.62 -3.31 17.60
C ASP A 291 0.11 -1.87 17.38
N VAL A 292 -1.00 -1.74 16.67
CA VAL A 292 -1.73 -0.47 16.52
C VAL A 292 -3.13 -0.61 17.09
N ALA A 293 -3.31 -0.16 18.33
CA ALA A 293 -4.58 -0.27 19.06
C ALA A 293 -5.77 0.40 18.33
N ASN A 294 -5.54 1.50 17.61
CA ASN A 294 -6.56 2.15 16.79
C ASN A 294 -5.99 2.82 15.52
N LEU A 295 -6.15 2.16 14.39
CA LEU A 295 -5.73 2.57 13.05
C LEU A 295 -6.31 3.94 12.62
N ILE A 296 -7.59 4.21 12.87
CA ILE A 296 -8.20 5.49 12.46
C ILE A 296 -7.76 6.65 13.36
N ILE A 297 -7.52 6.41 14.65
CA ILE A 297 -6.98 7.44 15.53
C ILE A 297 -5.53 7.74 15.18
N SER A 298 -4.73 6.71 14.88
CA SER A 298 -3.32 6.86 14.49
C SER A 298 -3.16 7.48 13.10
N TYR A 299 -4.04 7.15 12.14
CA TYR A 299 -3.93 7.55 10.73
C TYR A 299 -5.26 8.07 10.16
N PRO A 300 -5.85 9.14 10.73
CA PRO A 300 -7.21 9.57 10.39
C PRO A 300 -7.33 10.02 8.94
N ASN A 301 -6.29 10.62 8.37
CA ASN A 301 -6.33 11.15 7.00
C ASN A 301 -6.32 10.02 5.95
N GLN A 302 -5.56 8.95 6.21
CA GLN A 302 -5.38 7.84 5.27
C GLN A 302 -6.45 6.76 5.44
N LEU A 303 -6.91 6.49 6.67
CA LEU A 303 -7.72 5.30 6.97
C LEU A 303 -9.19 5.60 7.31
N THR A 304 -9.59 6.86 7.43
CA THR A 304 -11.03 7.19 7.52
C THR A 304 -11.73 6.94 6.19
N ILE A 305 -12.78 6.10 6.21
CA ILE A 305 -13.62 5.79 5.05
C ILE A 305 -14.67 6.91 4.87
N THR A 306 -14.29 7.94 4.11
CA THR A 306 -15.16 9.07 3.77
C THR A 306 -16.16 8.70 2.66
N GLN A 307 -17.12 9.59 2.35
CA GLN A 307 -18.02 9.37 1.21
C GLN A 307 -17.24 9.28 -0.11
N ALA A 308 -16.25 10.15 -0.33
CA ALA A 308 -15.42 10.12 -1.53
C ALA A 308 -14.68 8.79 -1.72
N LYS A 309 -14.15 8.22 -0.63
CA LYS A 309 -13.50 6.89 -0.67
C LYS A 309 -14.48 5.78 -1.00
N LYS A 310 -15.70 5.81 -0.43
CA LYS A 310 -16.76 4.86 -0.80
C LYS A 310 -17.14 4.98 -2.27
N ASP A 311 -17.25 6.20 -2.78
CA ASP A 311 -17.57 6.45 -4.20
C ASP A 311 -16.45 5.94 -5.13
N ALA A 312 -15.20 5.99 -4.68
CA ALA A 312 -14.04 5.41 -5.36
C ALA A 312 -13.87 3.89 -5.14
N GLY A 313 -14.71 3.27 -4.29
CA GLY A 313 -14.61 1.86 -3.92
C GLY A 313 -13.47 1.52 -2.96
N GLU A 314 -12.85 2.51 -2.32
CA GLU A 314 -11.71 2.39 -1.40
C GLU A 314 -12.15 1.94 0.00
N THR A 315 -12.66 0.71 0.09
CA THR A 315 -13.17 0.12 1.33
C THR A 315 -12.37 -1.10 1.77
N TYR A 316 -11.28 -1.44 1.08
CA TYR A 316 -10.37 -2.51 1.44
C TYR A 316 -9.11 -1.93 2.07
N LEU A 317 -8.50 -2.69 2.98
CA LEU A 317 -7.22 -2.33 3.58
C LEU A 317 -6.13 -3.17 2.92
N GLN A 318 -5.01 -2.53 2.60
CA GLN A 318 -3.76 -3.25 2.40
C GLN A 318 -2.80 -2.96 3.54
N VAL A 319 -2.10 -4.00 3.95
CA VAL A 319 -1.00 -3.92 4.90
C VAL A 319 0.26 -4.24 4.12
N GLN A 320 1.28 -3.40 4.28
CA GLN A 320 2.63 -3.72 3.86
C GLN A 320 3.51 -3.87 5.08
N SER A 321 4.17 -5.01 5.18
CA SER A 321 5.16 -5.34 6.20
C SER A 321 6.56 -5.17 5.61
N ARG A 322 7.49 -4.63 6.40
CA ARG A 322 8.90 -4.47 6.06
C ARG A 322 9.77 -5.11 7.13
N LEU A 323 10.50 -6.14 6.73
CA LEU A 323 11.43 -6.86 7.58
C LEU A 323 12.84 -6.32 7.31
N THR A 324 13.55 -5.94 8.37
CA THR A 324 14.92 -5.40 8.28
C THR A 324 15.86 -6.16 9.20
N SER A 325 17.10 -6.36 8.75
CA SER A 325 18.22 -6.89 9.53
C SER A 325 19.47 -6.06 9.23
N THR A 326 20.11 -5.53 10.28
CA THR A 326 21.31 -4.69 10.14
C THR A 326 22.61 -5.48 10.22
N ASP A 327 22.56 -6.74 10.69
CA ASP A 327 23.72 -7.63 10.76
C ASP A 327 23.75 -8.68 9.62
N GLY A 328 22.65 -8.83 8.87
CA GLY A 328 22.52 -9.83 7.79
C GLY A 328 22.53 -11.29 8.27
N VAL A 329 22.49 -11.51 9.59
CA VAL A 329 22.53 -12.83 10.23
C VAL A 329 21.22 -13.11 10.97
N SER A 330 20.73 -12.11 11.71
CA SER A 330 19.50 -12.19 12.46
C SER A 330 18.30 -12.10 11.51
N THR A 331 17.35 -13.01 11.67
CA THR A 331 16.19 -13.16 10.78
C THR A 331 14.90 -12.80 11.53
N PRO A 332 14.31 -11.61 11.29
CA PRO A 332 12.97 -11.32 11.79
C PRO A 332 11.96 -12.30 11.18
N THR A 333 10.94 -12.66 11.96
CA THR A 333 9.86 -13.55 11.54
C THR A 333 8.52 -12.93 11.87
N LEU A 334 7.67 -12.75 10.85
CA LEU A 334 6.26 -12.38 11.01
C LEU A 334 5.42 -13.64 10.83
N SER A 335 4.78 -14.11 11.89
CA SER A 335 3.98 -15.34 11.88
C SER A 335 2.51 -15.06 11.57
N ASP A 336 1.94 -14.01 12.14
CA ASP A 336 0.59 -13.58 11.81
C ASP A 336 0.33 -12.11 12.16
N TYR A 337 -0.75 -11.59 11.58
CA TYR A 337 -1.39 -10.39 12.09
C TYR A 337 -2.91 -10.46 11.92
N THR A 338 -3.62 -9.73 12.77
CA THR A 338 -5.09 -9.62 12.77
C THR A 338 -5.51 -8.17 12.63
N VAL A 339 -6.46 -7.91 11.71
CA VAL A 339 -7.11 -6.60 11.56
C VAL A 339 -8.53 -6.68 12.11
N ASN A 340 -8.85 -5.78 13.04
CA ASN A 340 -10.19 -5.61 13.60
C ASN A 340 -10.93 -4.51 12.83
N TYR A 341 -12.19 -4.75 12.48
CA TYR A 341 -12.98 -3.78 11.72
C TYR A 341 -14.49 -3.87 11.97
N HIS A 342 -15.19 -2.82 11.60
CA HIS A 342 -16.65 -2.69 11.62
C HIS A 342 -17.21 -2.76 10.20
N THR A 343 -18.34 -3.43 10.03
CA THR A 343 -19.06 -3.46 8.73
C THR A 343 -20.37 -2.67 8.80
N ASN A 344 -20.93 -2.32 7.64
CA ASN A 344 -22.29 -1.77 7.57
C ASN A 344 -23.39 -2.81 7.89
N LYS A 345 -23.03 -4.03 8.31
CA LYS A 345 -23.98 -5.07 8.71
C LYS A 345 -24.61 -4.71 10.06
N PRO A 346 -25.95 -4.75 10.18
CA PRO A 346 -26.61 -4.72 11.48
C PRO A 346 -26.12 -5.88 12.36
N PRO A 347 -25.96 -5.69 13.68
CA PRO A 347 -25.55 -6.76 14.57
C PRO A 347 -26.64 -7.85 14.58
N ASN A 348 -26.23 -9.12 14.56
CA ASN A 348 -27.17 -10.26 14.51
C ASN A 348 -28.05 -10.36 15.77
N THR A 349 -27.59 -9.79 16.88
CA THR A 349 -28.32 -9.71 18.15
C THR A 349 -28.40 -8.23 18.53
N PRO A 350 -29.59 -7.69 18.87
CA PRO A 350 -29.69 -6.36 19.47
C PRO A 350 -28.82 -6.34 20.73
N VAL A 351 -27.78 -5.51 20.72
CA VAL A 351 -26.98 -5.26 21.92
C VAL A 351 -27.88 -4.43 22.83
N GLY A 352 -28.46 -5.06 23.85
CA GLY A 352 -29.20 -4.35 24.89
C GLY A 352 -28.28 -3.33 25.54
N GLU A 353 -28.76 -2.08 25.62
CA GLU A 353 -28.08 -1.01 26.37
C GLU A 353 -28.09 -1.26 27.88
#